data_AF-A0A2G4JCT5-F1
#
_entry.id   AF-A0A2G4JCT5-F1
#
_cell.length_a   1.000
_cell.length_b   1.000
_cell.length_c   1.000
_cell.angle_alpha   90.00
_cell.angle_beta   90.00
_cell.angle_gamma   90.00
#
_symmetry.space_group_name_H-M   'P 1'
#
loop_
_entity.id
_entity.type
_entity.pdbx_description
1 polymer ?
#
loop_
_entity_poly.entity_id
_entity_poly.type
_entity_poly.pdbx_seq_one_letter_code
_entity_poly.pdbx_strand_id
1 'polypeptide(L)'
;MGSILWFAIGIAIVTAILGSLFFSFLSPNSVSSEITLETKCETIAKEGFKIHTMYPDSQPDQLPLDDMNRLMYLDDLWINECISHLSAKSIFNIIQKVEHDFYAEQ
;
A
#
# COMPACT_ATOMS: atom_id res chain seq x y z
N MET A 1 -36.85 20.60 -10.43
CA MET A 1 -36.80 19.32 -9.68
C MET A 1 -36.01 18.32 -10.52
N GLY A 2 -34.70 18.18 -10.30
CA GLY A 2 -33.84 17.33 -11.14
C GLY A 2 -32.58 16.78 -10.45
N SER A 3 -32.46 16.95 -9.13
CA SER A 3 -31.20 16.70 -8.40
C SER A 3 -31.18 15.41 -7.58
N ILE A 4 -32.33 14.76 -7.34
CA ILE A 4 -32.40 13.59 -6.44
C ILE A 4 -32.18 12.28 -7.20
N LEU A 5 -32.55 12.21 -8.49
CA LEU A 5 -32.40 10.99 -9.28
C LEU A 5 -30.93 10.58 -9.49
N TRP A 6 -30.03 11.58 -9.58
CA TRP A 6 -28.61 11.34 -9.84
C TRP A 6 -27.88 10.76 -8.62
N PHE A 7 -28.29 11.12 -7.40
CA PHE A 7 -27.71 10.57 -6.17
C PHE A 7 -28.08 9.09 -5.96
N ALA A 8 -29.29 8.67 -6.37
CA ALA A 8 -29.74 7.29 -6.21
C ALA A 8 -28.96 6.30 -7.12
N ILE A 9 -28.58 6.74 -8.33
CA ILE A 9 -27.80 5.92 -9.27
C ILE A 9 -26.36 5.73 -8.76
N GLY A 10 -25.76 6.76 -8.16
CA GLY A 10 -24.42 6.69 -7.58
C GLY A 10 -24.31 5.66 -6.45
N ILE A 11 -25.33 5.57 -5.58
CA ILE A 11 -25.34 4.63 -4.44
C ILE A 11 -25.47 3.18 -4.92
N ALA A 12 -26.27 2.92 -5.96
CA ALA A 12 -26.47 1.57 -6.50
C ALA A 12 -25.18 0.97 -7.10
N ILE A 13 -24.34 1.80 -7.73
CA ILE A 13 -23.07 1.37 -8.34
C ILE A 13 -22.06 0.98 -7.26
N VAL A 14 -21.99 1.73 -6.14
CA VAL A 14 -21.07 1.42 -5.04
C VAL A 14 -21.44 0.08 -4.38
N THR A 15 -22.72 -0.20 -4.17
CA THR A 15 -23.14 -1.47 -3.56
C THR A 15 -22.92 -2.69 -4.47
N ALA A 16 -23.02 -2.53 -5.80
CA ALA A 16 -22.77 -3.61 -6.75
C ALA A 16 -21.28 -4.00 -6.79
N ILE A 17 -20.38 -3.01 -6.69
CA ILE A 17 -18.93 -3.23 -6.70
C ILE A 17 -18.45 -3.84 -5.37
N LEU A 18 -19.06 -3.47 -4.24
CA LEU A 18 -18.78 -4.12 -2.95
C LEU A 18 -19.30 -5.58 -2.90
N GLY A 19 -20.40 -5.90 -3.61
CA GLY A 19 -20.96 -7.26 -3.65
C GLY A 19 -20.10 -8.26 -4.43
N SER A 20 -19.29 -7.81 -5.40
CA SER A 20 -18.49 -8.68 -6.27
C SER A 20 -17.12 -9.09 -5.72
N LEU A 21 -16.70 -8.57 -4.56
CA LEU A 21 -15.38 -8.85 -3.98
C LEU A 21 -15.35 -10.03 -2.98
N PHE A 22 -16.44 -10.78 -2.83
CA PHE A 22 -16.56 -11.78 -1.76
C PHE A 22 -16.11 -13.22 -2.08
N PHE A 23 -15.69 -13.55 -3.31
CA PHE A 23 -15.35 -14.94 -3.64
C PHE A 23 -14.00 -15.08 -4.32
N SER A 24 -12.96 -15.29 -3.50
CA SER A 24 -11.77 -16.12 -3.80
C SER A 24 -10.91 -16.40 -2.55
N PHE A 25 -11.50 -16.37 -1.33
CA PHE A 25 -10.73 -16.34 -0.07
C PHE A 25 -10.34 -17.72 0.51
N LEU A 26 -10.74 -18.85 -0.08
CA LEU A 26 -10.50 -20.16 0.53
C LEU A 26 -9.67 -21.08 -0.36
N SER A 27 -8.37 -20.77 -0.47
CA SER A 27 -7.36 -21.78 -0.79
C SER A 27 -6.44 -21.94 0.44
N PRO A 28 -6.41 -23.12 1.10
CA PRO A 28 -5.64 -23.31 2.34
C PRO A 28 -4.12 -23.10 2.20
N ASN A 29 -3.61 -23.04 0.96
CA ASN A 29 -2.19 -22.89 0.66
C ASN A 29 -1.77 -21.43 0.40
N SER A 30 -2.71 -20.50 0.22
CA SER A 30 -2.42 -19.11 -0.14
C SER A 30 -2.15 -18.20 1.07
N VAL A 31 -2.60 -18.59 2.26
CA VAL A 31 -2.45 -17.79 3.49
C VAL A 31 -0.98 -17.63 3.88
N SER A 32 -0.16 -18.68 3.74
CA SER A 32 1.26 -18.62 4.08
C SER A 32 2.06 -17.78 3.09
N SER A 33 1.74 -17.88 1.79
CA SER A 33 2.39 -17.07 0.75
C SER A 33 2.01 -15.60 0.84
N GLU A 34 0.75 -15.29 1.15
CA GLU A 34 0.27 -13.92 1.32
C GLU A 34 0.92 -13.27 2.55
N ILE A 35 0.96 -13.95 3.71
CA ILE A 35 1.66 -13.43 4.91
C ILE A 35 3.16 -13.21 4.65
N THR A 36 3.79 -14.12 3.92
CA THR A 36 5.22 -13.98 3.55
C THR A 36 5.43 -12.76 2.65
N LEU A 37 4.52 -12.52 1.71
CA LEU A 37 4.56 -11.36 0.83
C LEU A 37 4.29 -10.06 1.59
N GLU A 38 3.29 -10.03 2.47
CA GLU A 38 3.00 -8.88 3.33
C GLU A 38 4.20 -8.49 4.18
N THR A 39 4.88 -9.47 4.78
CA THR A 39 6.08 -9.25 5.61
C THR A 39 7.24 -8.69 4.79
N LYS A 40 7.43 -9.21 3.57
CA LYS A 40 8.43 -8.69 2.63
C LYS A 40 8.13 -7.23 2.26
N CYS A 41 6.89 -6.93 1.93
CA CYS A 41 6.44 -5.59 1.57
C CYS A 41 6.52 -4.61 2.74
N GLU A 42 6.23 -5.06 3.96
CA GLU A 42 6.46 -4.27 5.18
C GLU A 42 7.93 -3.90 5.35
N THR A 43 8.85 -4.82 5.07
CA THR A 43 10.30 -4.53 5.12
C THR A 43 10.70 -3.48 4.09
N ILE A 44 10.22 -3.60 2.85
CA ILE A 44 10.46 -2.63 1.77
C ILE A 44 9.93 -1.25 2.17
N ALA A 45 8.69 -1.18 2.65
CA ALA A 45 8.07 0.07 3.11
C ALA A 45 8.83 0.69 4.29
N LYS A 46 9.28 -0.11 5.26
CA LYS A 46 10.07 0.37 6.40
C LYS A 46 11.41 0.98 5.96
N GLU A 47 12.09 0.37 4.98
CA GLU A 47 13.32 0.94 4.43
C GLU A 47 13.08 2.24 3.66
N GLY A 48 12.04 2.31 2.82
CA GLY A 48 11.69 3.53 2.10
C GLY A 48 11.31 4.67 3.06
N PHE A 49 10.50 4.36 4.07
CA PHE A 49 10.10 5.32 5.11
C PHE A 49 11.30 5.83 5.92
N LYS A 50 12.28 4.96 6.23
CA LYS A 50 13.51 5.36 6.89
C LYS A 50 14.26 6.43 6.10
N ILE A 51 14.39 6.29 4.78
CA ILE A 51 15.02 7.32 3.93
C ILE A 51 14.23 8.62 4.00
N HIS A 52 12.89 8.56 3.90
CA HIS A 52 12.03 9.75 4.02
C HIS A 52 12.25 10.50 5.35
N THR A 53 12.39 9.76 6.45
CA THR A 53 12.59 10.35 7.78
C THR A 53 14.00 10.91 8.01
N MET A 54 15.02 10.42 7.30
CA MET A 54 16.36 11.00 7.34
C MET A 54 16.42 12.36 6.62
N TYR A 55 15.55 12.58 5.64
CA TYR A 55 15.53 13.76 4.79
C TYR A 55 14.13 14.38 4.67
N PRO A 56 13.52 14.82 5.79
CA PRO A 56 12.11 15.22 5.83
C PRO A 56 11.79 16.42 4.93
N ASP A 57 12.77 17.29 4.68
CA ASP A 57 12.61 18.51 3.89
C ASP A 57 13.17 18.39 2.46
N SER A 58 13.72 17.23 2.10
CA SER A 58 14.37 17.04 0.79
C SER A 58 13.40 16.48 -0.24
N GLN A 59 13.51 16.98 -1.47
CA GLN A 59 12.92 16.31 -2.63
C GLN A 59 13.79 15.12 -3.07
N PRO A 60 13.24 14.12 -3.77
CA PRO A 60 14.01 12.92 -4.17
C PRO A 60 15.28 13.21 -4.95
N ASP A 61 15.31 14.26 -5.79
CA ASP A 61 16.46 14.72 -6.56
C ASP A 61 17.53 15.44 -5.73
N GLN A 62 17.20 15.80 -4.49
CA GLN A 62 18.09 16.45 -3.53
C GLN A 62 18.76 15.44 -2.58
N LEU A 63 18.35 14.17 -2.64
CA LEU A 63 18.95 13.10 -1.86
C LEU A 63 20.40 12.83 -2.31
N PRO A 64 21.28 12.38 -1.40
CA PRO A 64 22.56 11.81 -1.82
C PRO A 64 22.35 10.72 -2.86
N LEU A 65 23.25 10.64 -3.85
CA LEU A 65 23.10 9.75 -5.00
C LEU A 65 22.82 8.29 -4.60
N ASP A 66 23.48 7.81 -3.55
CA ASP A 66 23.30 6.44 -3.05
C ASP A 66 21.91 6.22 -2.47
N ASP A 67 21.38 7.18 -1.69
CA ASP A 67 20.05 7.11 -1.11
C ASP A 67 18.95 7.30 -2.17
N MET A 68 19.18 8.16 -3.16
CA MET A 68 18.29 8.30 -4.31
C MET A 68 18.19 6.99 -5.11
N ASN A 69 19.34 6.38 -5.43
CA ASN A 69 19.39 5.10 -6.13
C ASN A 69 18.72 3.99 -5.30
N ARG A 70 18.92 4.00 -3.98
CA ARG A 70 18.26 3.05 -3.08
C ARG A 70 16.75 3.25 -3.07
N LEU A 71 16.27 4.49 -2.99
CA LEU A 71 14.84 4.80 -3.00
C LEU A 71 14.19 4.37 -4.33
N MET A 72 14.83 4.64 -5.46
CA MET A 72 14.36 4.17 -6.77
C MET A 72 14.27 2.64 -6.86
N TYR A 73 15.25 1.93 -6.30
CA TYR A 73 15.22 0.47 -6.24
C TYR A 73 14.08 -0.05 -5.36
N LEU A 74 13.86 0.58 -4.20
CA LEU A 74 12.76 0.23 -3.30
C LEU A 74 11.40 0.50 -3.95
N ASP A 75 11.24 1.60 -4.68
CA ASP A 75 10.03 1.91 -5.44
C ASP A 75 9.74 0.87 -6.52
N ASP A 76 10.76 0.41 -7.26
CA ASP A 76 10.60 -0.65 -8.26
C ASP A 76 10.11 -1.95 -7.62
N LEU A 77 10.72 -2.37 -6.49
CA LEU A 77 10.26 -3.54 -5.74
C LEU A 77 8.84 -3.35 -5.20
N TRP A 78 8.54 -2.17 -4.64
CA TRP A 78 7.23 -1.86 -4.09
C TRP A 78 6.13 -1.95 -5.16
N ILE A 79 6.36 -1.40 -6.35
CA ILE A 79 5.39 -1.46 -7.44
C ILE A 79 5.28 -2.88 -8.00
N ASN A 80 6.41 -3.50 -8.33
CA ASN A 80 6.44 -4.75 -9.09
C ASN A 80 6.19 -5.99 -8.24
N GLU A 81 6.52 -5.95 -6.95
CA GLU A 81 6.41 -7.11 -6.06
C GLU A 81 5.29 -6.95 -5.02
N CYS A 82 4.91 -5.73 -4.64
CA CYS A 82 3.90 -5.49 -3.61
C CYS A 82 2.56 -5.04 -4.20
N ILE A 83 2.51 -3.88 -4.86
CA ILE A 83 1.25 -3.30 -5.38
C ILE A 83 0.61 -4.21 -6.43
N SER A 84 1.41 -4.87 -7.27
CA SER A 84 0.95 -5.79 -8.31
C SER A 84 0.33 -7.09 -7.78
N HIS A 85 0.62 -7.47 -6.52
CA HIS A 85 0.31 -8.79 -5.98
C HIS A 85 -0.54 -8.78 -4.70
N LEU A 86 -0.53 -7.69 -3.94
CA LEU A 86 -1.33 -7.54 -2.72
C LEU A 86 -2.65 -6.82 -2.98
N SER A 87 -3.65 -7.11 -2.14
CA SER A 87 -4.89 -6.33 -2.14
C SER A 87 -4.64 -4.90 -1.66
N ALA A 88 -5.44 -3.93 -2.13
CA ALA A 88 -5.34 -2.55 -1.68
C ALA A 88 -5.45 -2.42 -0.14
N LYS A 89 -6.31 -3.25 0.49
CA LYS A 89 -6.44 -3.30 1.95
C LYS A 89 -5.13 -3.69 2.64
N SER A 90 -4.46 -4.71 2.13
CA SER A 90 -3.17 -5.16 2.65
C SER A 90 -2.10 -4.06 2.53
N ILE A 91 -2.01 -3.42 1.36
CA ILE A 91 -1.10 -2.29 1.13
C ILE A 91 -1.33 -1.14 2.13
N PHE A 92 -2.58 -0.73 2.34
CA PHE A 92 -2.90 0.33 3.30
C PHE A 92 -2.55 -0.07 4.73
N ASN A 93 -2.83 -1.32 5.13
CA ASN A 93 -2.47 -1.82 6.46
C ASN A 93 -0.95 -1.78 6.67
N ILE A 94 -0.15 -2.16 5.66
CA ILE A 94 1.31 -2.11 5.73
C ILE A 94 1.80 -0.67 5.93
N ILE A 95 1.31 0.27 5.11
CA ILE A 95 1.72 1.69 5.22
C ILE A 95 1.38 2.24 6.61
N GLN A 96 0.15 2.04 7.07
CA GLN A 96 -0.29 2.52 8.39
C GLN A 96 0.52 1.90 9.53
N LYS A 97 0.84 0.61 9.43
CA LYS A 97 1.65 -0.08 10.42
C LYS A 97 3.07 0.49 10.47
N VAL A 98 3.73 0.63 9.32
CA VAL A 98 5.09 1.18 9.23
C VAL A 98 5.16 2.60 9.79
N GLU A 99 4.20 3.44 9.44
CA GLU A 99 4.11 4.82 9.94
C GLU A 99 3.91 4.83 11.46
N HIS A 100 2.94 4.05 11.97
CA HIS A 100 2.66 3.94 13.40
C HIS A 100 3.88 3.44 14.18
N ASP A 101 4.52 2.34 13.72
CA ASP A 101 5.66 1.73 14.40
C ASP A 101 6.84 2.70 14.46
N PHE A 102 7.07 3.48 13.40
CA PHE A 102 8.12 4.51 13.42
C PHE A 102 7.87 5.58 14.49
N TYR A 103 6.64 6.10 14.60
CA TYR A 103 6.30 7.10 15.62
C TYR A 103 6.24 6.53 17.03
N ALA A 104 5.97 5.23 17.19
CA ALA A 104 5.98 4.55 18.48
C ALA A 104 7.40 4.18 18.96
N GLU A 105 8.35 4.02 18.04
CA GLU A 105 9.76 3.76 18.32
C GLU A 105 10.60 5.03 18.61
N GLN A 106 10.03 6.23 18.40
CA GLN A 106 10.61 7.55 18.77
C GLN A 106 10.37 7.92 20.23
#